data_AF-A0A081NB74-F1
#
_entry.id   AF-A0A081NB74-F1
#
_cell.length_a   1.000
_cell.length_b   1.000
_cell.length_c   1.000
_cell.angle_alpha   90.00
_cell.angle_beta   90.00
_cell.angle_gamma   90.00
#
_symmetry.space_group_name_H-M   'P 1'
#
loop_
_entity.id
_entity.type
_entity.pdbx_description
1 polymer ?
#
loop_
_entity_poly.entity_id
_entity_poly.type
_entity_poly.pdbx_seq_one_letter_code
_entity_poly.pdbx_strand_id
1 'polypeptide(L)'
;MTEDEMTLFINRLARLLTSSNDVDIRIDEFLTRDEVCDRLKVTRETLRKRIRSGEFPEAVKVAGQERWPTSLINQHIYKTNHHLTASRDLRNEARAAIEEAMA
;
A
#
# COMPACT_ATOMS: atom_id res chain seq x y z
N MET A 1 22.18 -22.65 -16.36
CA MET A 1 20.90 -21.97 -16.12
C MET A 1 20.16 -21.95 -17.45
N THR A 2 19.18 -22.84 -17.60
CA THR A 2 18.41 -22.94 -18.85
C THR A 2 17.40 -21.78 -18.96
N GLU A 3 16.90 -21.52 -20.16
CA GLU A 3 15.87 -20.48 -20.37
C GLU A 3 14.62 -20.73 -19.49
N ASP A 4 14.28 -21.99 -19.24
CA ASP A 4 13.18 -22.39 -18.37
C ASP A 4 13.43 -22.02 -16.91
N GLU A 5 14.66 -22.20 -16.41
CA GLU A 5 15.03 -21.82 -15.04
C GLU A 5 15.00 -20.29 -14.84
N MET A 6 15.42 -19.53 -15.86
CA MET A 6 15.33 -18.07 -15.86
C MET A 6 13.88 -17.60 -15.84
N THR A 7 13.02 -18.21 -16.66
CA THR A 7 11.61 -17.84 -16.76
C THR A 7 10.89 -18.16 -15.44
N LEU A 8 11.20 -19.29 -14.82
CA LEU A 8 10.67 -19.65 -13.50
C LEU A 8 11.15 -18.68 -12.41
N PHE A 9 12.41 -18.26 -12.46
CA PHE A 9 13.00 -17.30 -11.53
C PHE A 9 12.40 -15.89 -11.68
N ILE A 10 12.23 -15.40 -12.91
CA ILE A 10 11.59 -14.11 -13.20
C ILE A 10 10.13 -14.14 -12.74
N ASN A 11 9.38 -15.22 -13.00
CA ASN A 11 8.00 -15.35 -12.55
C ASN A 11 7.89 -15.45 -11.02
N ARG A 12 8.86 -16.09 -10.36
CA ARG A 12 8.93 -16.18 -8.90
C ARG A 12 9.27 -14.82 -8.27
N LEU A 13 10.20 -14.07 -8.86
CA LEU A 13 10.50 -12.69 -8.47
C LEU A 13 9.33 -11.75 -8.73
N ALA A 14 8.66 -11.88 -9.87
CA ALA A 14 7.47 -11.10 -10.19
C ALA A 14 6.38 -11.32 -9.15
N ARG A 15 6.11 -12.57 -8.72
CA ARG A 15 5.16 -12.90 -7.63
C ARG A 15 5.59 -12.38 -6.26
N LEU A 16 6.89 -12.39 -5.95
CA LEU A 16 7.42 -11.84 -4.70
C LEU A 16 7.34 -10.30 -4.67
N LEU A 17 7.52 -9.64 -5.82
CA LEU A 17 7.41 -8.19 -5.99
C LEU A 17 5.95 -7.73 -6.14
N THR A 18 5.08 -8.60 -6.65
CA THR A 18 3.61 -8.48 -6.56
C THR A 18 3.08 -9.14 -5.28
N SER A 19 3.81 -8.99 -4.17
CA SER A 19 3.20 -9.13 -2.83
C SER A 19 2.14 -8.05 -2.74
N SER A 20 0.92 -8.47 -3.02
CA SER A 20 -0.16 -7.66 -3.51
C SER A 20 -0.53 -6.58 -2.50
N ASN A 21 -0.37 -5.32 -2.88
CA ASN A 21 -1.42 -4.36 -2.59
C ASN A 21 -2.64 -4.85 -3.37
N ASP A 22 -3.42 -5.78 -2.80
CA ASP A 22 -4.68 -6.21 -3.41
C ASP A 22 -5.60 -4.99 -3.43
N VAL A 23 -5.59 -4.32 -4.59
CA VAL A 23 -6.48 -3.20 -4.88
C VAL A 23 -7.80 -3.82 -5.24
N ASP A 24 -8.76 -3.77 -4.31
CA ASP A 24 -10.11 -4.20 -4.61
C ASP A 24 -10.79 -3.09 -5.41
N ILE A 25 -10.87 -3.28 -6.73
CA ILE A 25 -11.46 -2.31 -7.67
C ILE A 25 -12.91 -1.96 -7.30
N ARG A 26 -13.61 -2.81 -6.55
CA ARG A 26 -15.01 -2.56 -6.12
C ARG A 26 -15.11 -1.68 -4.88
N ILE A 27 -14.06 -1.64 -4.06
CA ILE A 27 -14.05 -0.97 -2.75
C ILE A 27 -13.15 0.26 -2.79
N ASP A 28 -12.07 0.22 -3.56
CA ASP A 28 -11.09 1.28 -3.60
C ASP A 28 -11.50 2.44 -4.51
N GLU A 29 -11.44 3.64 -3.93
CA GLU A 29 -11.51 4.87 -4.68
C GLU A 29 -10.13 5.16 -5.29
N PHE A 30 -10.11 5.50 -6.58
CA PHE A 30 -8.90 5.85 -7.31
C PHE A 30 -8.71 7.36 -7.27
N LEU A 31 -7.89 7.80 -6.31
CA LEU A 31 -7.63 9.21 -6.06
C LEU A 31 -6.70 9.80 -7.12
N THR A 32 -7.03 11.01 -7.54
CA THR A 32 -6.16 11.90 -8.30
C THR A 32 -5.02 12.43 -7.43
N ARG A 33 -4.01 13.01 -8.07
CA ARG A 33 -2.88 13.63 -7.36
C ARG A 33 -3.35 14.72 -6.38
N ASP A 34 -4.39 15.48 -6.75
CA ASP A 34 -4.90 16.59 -5.94
C ASP A 34 -5.63 16.07 -4.71
N GLU A 35 -6.49 15.06 -4.87
CA GLU A 35 -7.18 14.41 -3.75
C GLU A 35 -6.19 13.75 -2.78
N VAL A 36 -5.10 13.16 -3.29
CA VAL A 36 -4.02 12.63 -2.43
C VAL A 36 -3.36 13.77 -1.64
N CYS A 37 -3.08 14.91 -2.27
CA CYS A 37 -2.51 16.08 -1.59
C CYS A 37 -3.46 16.59 -0.49
N ASP A 38 -4.75 16.70 -0.80
CA ASP A 38 -5.77 17.18 0.12
C ASP A 38 -5.98 16.24 1.32
N ARG A 39 -5.88 14.92 1.08
CA ARG A 39 -6.03 13.90 2.11
C ARG A 39 -4.83 13.82 3.03
N LEU A 40 -3.62 13.96 2.48
CA LEU A 40 -2.37 13.94 3.25
C LEU A 40 -1.96 15.31 3.80
N LYS A 41 -2.69 16.38 3.43
CA LYS A 41 -2.36 17.77 3.77
C LYS A 41 -0.93 18.14 3.39
N VAL A 42 -0.52 17.77 2.18
CA VAL A 42 0.80 18.07 1.61
C VAL A 42 0.65 18.88 0.32
N THR A 43 1.68 19.66 -0.03
CA THR A 43 1.69 20.36 -1.31
C THR A 43 2.02 19.40 -2.46
N ARG A 44 1.60 19.76 -3.68
CA ARG A 44 1.94 19.01 -4.90
C ARG A 44 3.45 18.83 -5.07
N GLU A 45 4.24 19.82 -4.69
CA GLU A 45 5.70 19.77 -4.80
C GLU A 45 6.29 18.75 -3.83
N THR A 46 5.83 18.76 -2.57
CA THR A 46 6.23 17.75 -1.58
C THR A 46 5.87 16.35 -2.04
N LEU A 47 4.64 16.15 -2.52
CA LEU A 47 4.21 14.84 -3.05
C LEU A 47 5.09 14.39 -4.22
N ARG A 48 5.33 15.28 -5.19
CA ARG A 48 6.20 15.00 -6.35
C ARG A 48 7.62 14.63 -5.92
N LYS A 49 8.17 15.32 -4.92
CA LYS A 49 9.49 15.01 -4.36
C LYS A 49 9.52 13.62 -3.73
N ARG A 50 8.50 13.26 -2.94
CA ARG A 50 8.40 11.95 -2.29
C ARG A 50 8.18 10.80 -3.28
N ILE A 51 7.42 11.01 -4.35
CA ILE A 51 7.30 10.04 -5.44
C ILE A 51 8.65 9.83 -6.11
N ARG A 52 9.36 10.93 -6.43
CA ARG A 52 10.68 10.84 -7.08
C ARG A 52 11.74 10.18 -6.20
N SER A 53 11.70 10.39 -4.88
CA SER A 53 12.63 9.73 -3.94
C SER A 53 12.28 8.27 -3.67
N GLY A 54 11.11 7.78 -4.09
CA GLY A 54 10.64 6.43 -3.81
C GLY A 54 10.08 6.23 -2.40
N GLU A 55 9.94 7.31 -1.61
CA GLU A 55 9.34 7.25 -0.27
C GLU A 55 7.81 7.10 -0.33
N PHE A 56 7.20 7.54 -1.43
CA PHE A 56 5.76 7.44 -1.66
C PHE A 56 5.45 6.29 -2.62
N PRO A 57 4.34 5.54 -2.41
CA PRO A 57 4.00 4.43 -3.28
C PRO A 57 3.68 4.89 -4.72
N GLU A 58 4.04 4.04 -5.68
CA GLU A 58 3.82 4.29 -7.10
C GLU A 58 2.32 4.33 -7.45
N ALA A 59 1.99 5.16 -8.43
CA ALA A 59 0.63 5.29 -8.93
C ALA A 59 0.27 4.15 -9.88
N VAL A 60 -1.00 3.76 -9.90
CA VAL A 60 -1.57 2.92 -10.95
C VAL A 60 -1.97 3.81 -12.12
N LYS A 61 -1.70 3.38 -13.36
CA LYS A 61 -2.15 4.08 -14.56
C LYS A 61 -3.53 3.58 -14.96
N VAL A 62 -4.53 4.46 -14.95
CA VAL A 62 -5.89 4.19 -15.42
C VAL A 62 -6.21 5.17 -16.53
N ALA A 63 -6.48 4.66 -17.74
CA ALA A 63 -6.73 5.46 -18.94
C ALA A 63 -5.63 6.53 -19.22
N GLY A 64 -4.36 6.16 -18.99
CA GLY A 64 -3.22 7.06 -19.19
C GLY A 64 -3.01 8.10 -18.10
N GLN A 65 -3.86 8.14 -17.07
CA GLN A 65 -3.72 9.04 -15.92
C GLN A 65 -3.22 8.29 -14.69
N GLU A 66 -2.38 8.95 -13.90
CA GLU A 66 -1.93 8.43 -12.60
C GLU A 66 -3.06 8.51 -11.58
N ARG A 67 -3.27 7.40 -10.87
CA ARG A 67 -4.27 7.25 -9.82
C ARG A 67 -3.70 6.45 -8.65
N TRP A 68 -4.13 6.80 -7.44
CA TRP A 68 -3.74 6.11 -6.21
C TRP A 68 -4.97 5.48 -5.56
N PRO A 69 -5.01 4.15 -5.43
CA PRO A 69 -6.04 3.48 -4.66
C PRO A 69 -6.04 3.92 -3.20
N THR A 70 -7.22 4.09 -2.61
CA THR A 70 -7.37 4.43 -1.20
C THR A 70 -6.68 3.44 -0.26
N SER A 71 -6.78 2.13 -0.52
CA SER A 71 -6.08 1.09 0.23
C SER A 71 -4.58 1.35 0.34
N LEU A 72 -3.94 1.68 -0.78
CA LEU A 72 -2.52 1.94 -0.90
C LEU A 72 -2.11 3.23 -0.15
N ILE A 73 -2.91 4.29 -0.22
CA ILE A 73 -2.70 5.50 0.57
C ILE A 73 -2.83 5.20 2.07
N ASN A 74 -3.87 4.48 2.48
CA ASN A 74 -4.10 4.13 3.87
C ASN A 74 -2.95 3.27 4.42
N GLN A 75 -2.48 2.28 3.66
CA GLN A 75 -1.32 1.48 4.05
C GLN A 75 -0.06 2.32 4.23
N HIS A 76 0.19 3.28 3.34
CA HIS A 76 1.30 4.21 3.49
C HIS A 76 1.17 5.02 4.78
N ILE A 77 -0.01 5.58 5.06
CA ILE A 77 -0.30 6.30 6.31
C ILE A 77 0.00 5.41 7.52
N TYR A 78 -0.45 4.16 7.54
CA TYR A 78 -0.16 3.24 8.66
C TYR A 78 1.33 2.95 8.82
N LYS A 79 2.05 2.75 7.72
CA LYS A 79 3.51 2.51 7.77
C LYS A 79 4.28 3.71 8.31
N THR A 80 3.87 4.93 7.95
CA THR A 80 4.58 6.15 8.34
C THR A 80 4.18 6.66 9.73
N ASN A 81 2.98 6.33 10.22
CA ASN A 81 2.48 6.83 11.51
C ASN A 81 2.53 5.74 12.59
N HIS A 82 3.67 5.66 13.30
CA HIS A 82 3.91 4.68 14.37
C HIS A 82 2.84 4.64 15.47
N HIS A 83 2.21 5.78 15.77
CA HIS A 83 1.14 5.86 16.77
C HIS A 83 -0.11 5.04 16.41
N LEU A 84 -0.40 4.89 15.11
CA LEU A 84 -1.54 4.11 14.63
C LEU A 84 -1.25 2.60 14.69
N THR A 85 0.01 2.21 14.51
CA THR A 85 0.46 0.81 14.56
C THR A 85 0.38 0.26 15.97
N ALA A 86 0.93 0.97 16.96
CA ALA A 86 0.89 0.55 18.37
C ALA A 86 -0.55 0.33 18.88
N SER A 87 -1.50 1.17 18.43
CA SER A 87 -2.91 1.04 18.80
C SER A 87 -3.59 -0.18 18.16
N ARG A 88 -3.12 -0.64 16.98
CA ARG A 88 -3.66 -1.80 16.28
C ARG A 88 -3.18 -3.10 16.92
N ASP A 89 -1.89 -3.17 17.26
CA ASP A 89 -1.30 -4.35 17.87
C ASP A 89 -1.95 -4.65 19.24
N LEU A 90 -2.12 -3.63 20.07
CA LEU A 90 -2.84 -3.74 21.35
C LEU A 90 -4.28 -4.23 21.19
N ARG A 91 -5.01 -3.79 20.15
CA ARG A 91 -6.38 -4.26 19.88
C ARG A 91 -6.42 -5.70 19.39
N ASN A 92 -5.44 -6.10 18.58
CA ASN A 92 -5.34 -7.47 18.10
C ASN A 92 -4.98 -8.43 19.23
N GLU A 93 -4.04 -8.05 20.11
CA GLU A 93 -3.69 -8.79 21.32
C GLU A 93 -4.89 -8.91 22.26
N ALA A 94 -5.62 -7.82 22.51
CA ALA A 94 -6.82 -7.85 23.33
C ALA A 94 -7.90 -8.77 22.74
N ARG A 95 -8.06 -8.79 21.40
CA ARG A 95 -9.01 -9.67 20.73
C ARG A 95 -8.61 -11.14 20.82
N ALA A 96 -7.34 -11.45 20.61
CA ALA A 96 -6.80 -12.81 20.74
C ALA A 96 -6.97 -13.34 22.17
N ALA A 97 -6.71 -12.52 23.19
CA ALA A 97 -6.91 -12.88 24.59
C ALA A 97 -8.37 -13.15 24.95
N ILE A 98 -9.32 -12.42 24.34
CA ILE A 98 -10.76 -12.68 24.52
C ILE A 98 -11.16 -13.99 23.85
N GLU A 99 -10.68 -14.26 22.62
CA GLU A 99 -10.97 -15.51 21.91
C GLU A 99 -10.39 -16.72 22.66
N GLU A 100 -9.19 -16.62 23.24
CA GLU A 100 -8.58 -17.66 24.08
C GLU A 100 -9.36 -17.89 25.39
N ALA A 101 -9.88 -16.82 26.02
CA ALA A 101 -10.68 -16.94 27.24
C ALA A 101 -12.10 -17.49 27.00
N MET A 102 -12.59 -17.47 25.76
CA MET A 102 -13.90 -18.00 25.36
C MET A 102 -13.84 -19.42 24.80
N ALA A 103 -12.65 -19.93 24.51
CA ALA A 103 -12.40 -21.30 24.04
C ALA A 103 -12.23 -22.29 25.20
#